data_AF-A0A370AM02-F1
#
_entry.id   AF-A0A370AM02-F1
#
_cell.length_a   1.000
_cell.length_b   1.000
_cell.length_c   1.000
_cell.angle_alpha   90.00
_cell.angle_beta   90.00
_cell.angle_gamma   90.00
#
_symmetry.space_group_name_H-M   'P 1'
#
loop_
_entity.id
_entity.type
_entity.pdbx_description
1 polymer ?
#
loop_
_entity_poly.entity_id
_entity_poly.type
_entity_poly.pdbx_seq_one_letter_code
_entity_poly.pdbx_strand_id
1 'polypeptide(L)' 'MFNDTPRGAHASATLYSLVETAKANGIEPVFYLKYIFEKIPMAGCKKDLEKLLPWNIDKEELIP' A
#
# COMPACT_ATOMS: atom_id res chain seq x y z
N MET A 1 10.24 21.07 0.59
CA MET A 1 9.43 19.96 1.14
C MET A 1 8.47 19.51 0.05
N PHE A 2 8.26 18.20 -0.16
CA PHE A 2 7.31 17.64 -1.14
C PHE A 2 5.82 18.00 -0.88
N ASN A 3 5.55 18.97 -0.02
CA ASN A 3 4.23 19.37 0.48
C ASN A 3 3.73 20.70 -0.11
N ASP A 4 4.52 21.35 -0.97
CA ASP A 4 4.21 22.70 -1.51
C ASP A 4 3.47 22.67 -2.87
N THR A 5 3.08 21.48 -3.33
CA THR A 5 2.22 21.33 -4.52
C THR A 5 0.99 20.49 -4.15
N PRO A 6 -0.21 20.81 -4.67
CA PRO A 6 -1.41 20.02 -4.42
C PRO A 6 -1.22 18.52 -4.71
N ARG A 7 -0.39 18.20 -5.70
CA ARG A 7 -0.04 16.83 -6.08
C ARG A 7 0.83 16.12 -5.03
N GLY A 8 1.77 16.84 -4.43
CA GLY A 8 2.64 16.31 -3.37
C GLY A 8 1.88 16.07 -2.07
N ALA A 9 1.04 17.03 -1.65
CA ALA A 9 0.15 16.88 -0.49
C ALA A 9 -0.82 15.70 -0.67
N HIS A 10 -1.38 15.54 -1.88
CA HIS A 10 -2.25 14.41 -2.19
C HIS A 10 -1.51 13.07 -2.14
N ALA A 11 -0.30 12.98 -2.70
CA ALA A 11 0.52 11.77 -2.62
C ALA A 11 0.86 11.40 -1.17
N SER A 12 1.20 12.39 -0.34
CA SER A 12 1.44 12.17 1.10
C SER A 12 0.19 11.70 1.83
N ALA A 13 -0.97 12.32 1.58
CA ALA A 13 -2.24 11.90 2.18
C ALA A 13 -2.63 10.47 1.79
N THR A 14 -2.41 10.09 0.54
CA THR A 14 -2.61 8.71 0.06
C THR A 14 -1.70 7.73 0.78
N LEU A 15 -0.41 8.05 0.93
CA LEU A 15 0.54 7.19 1.64
C LEU A 15 0.15 7.02 3.12
N TYR A 16 -0.24 8.11 3.79
CA TYR A 16 -0.75 8.06 5.16
C TYR A 16 -2.00 7.16 5.27
N SER A 17 -2.94 7.29 4.33
CA SER A 17 -4.14 6.47 4.32
C SER A 17 -3.82 4.98 4.19
N LEU A 18 -2.87 4.62 3.32
CA LEU A 18 -2.41 3.23 3.17
C LEU A 18 -1.74 2.69 4.43
N VAL A 19 -0.90 3.51 5.08
CA VAL A 19 -0.25 3.15 6.35
C VAL A 19 -1.28 2.89 7.44
N GLU A 20 -2.24 3.79 7.63
CA GLU A 20 -3.28 3.61 8.65
C GLU A 20 -4.18 2.40 8.34
N THR A 21 -4.48 2.15 7.06
CA THR A 21 -5.23 0.96 6.65
C THR A 21 -4.46 -0.33 6.94
N ALA A 22 -3.15 -0.38 6.70
CA ALA A 22 -2.31 -1.52 7.04
C ALA A 22 -2.30 -1.81 8.54
N LYS A 23 -2.10 -0.76 9.36
CA LYS A 23 -2.16 -0.86 10.82
C LYS A 23 -3.51 -1.37 11.31
N ALA A 24 -4.61 -0.85 10.75
CA ALA A 24 -5.96 -1.28 11.10
C ALA A 24 -6.21 -2.77 10.81
N ASN A 25 -5.49 -3.36 9.85
CA ASN A 25 -5.52 -4.80 9.54
C ASN A 25 -4.45 -5.61 10.30
N GLY A 26 -3.71 -4.99 11.22
CA GLY A 26 -2.64 -5.64 11.99
C GLY A 26 -1.48 -6.10 11.12
N ILE A 27 -1.20 -5.36 10.05
CA ILE A 27 -0.08 -5.56 9.13
C ILE A 27 0.96 -4.47 9.40
N GLU A 28 2.24 -4.86 9.36
CA GLU A 28 3.35 -3.92 9.45
C GLU A 28 3.39 -3.04 8.17
N PRO A 29 3.24 -1.71 8.29
CA PRO A 29 3.11 -0.83 7.12
C PRO A 29 4.29 -0.83 6.16
N VAL A 30 5.54 -0.97 6.63
CA VAL A 30 6.71 -0.98 5.76
C VAL A 30 6.72 -2.21 4.85
N PHE A 31 6.41 -3.39 5.39
CA PHE A 31 6.29 -4.62 4.61
C PHE A 31 5.12 -4.54 3.62
N TYR A 32 3.97 -4.01 4.04
CA TYR A 32 2.83 -3.81 3.15
C TYR A 32 3.15 -2.89 1.98
N LEU A 33 3.75 -1.73 2.26
CA LEU A 33 4.11 -0.76 1.21
C LEU A 33 5.14 -1.33 0.24
N LYS A 34 6.15 -2.05 0.76
CA LYS A 34 7.15 -2.72 -0.08
C LYS A 34 6.48 -3.75 -1.01
N TYR A 35 5.63 -4.61 -0.45
CA TYR A 35 4.89 -5.61 -1.22
C TYR A 35 4.01 -4.98 -2.31
N ILE A 36 3.26 -3.93 -1.97
CA ILE A 36 2.44 -3.20 -2.95
C ILE A 36 3.31 -2.64 -4.08
N PHE A 37 4.42 -1.95 -3.76
CA PHE A 37 5.24 -1.33 -4.79
C PHE A 37 5.96 -2.35 -5.69
N GLU A 38 6.27 -3.54 -5.19
CA GLU A 38 6.81 -4.64 -5.98
C GLU A 38 5.76 -5.29 -6.89
N LYS A 39 4.50 -5.39 -6.44
CA LYS A 39 3.43 -6.12 -7.15
C LYS A 39 2.53 -5.24 -8.01
N ILE A 40 2.38 -3.94 -7.71
CA ILE A 40 1.58 -3.00 -8.51
C ILE A 40 1.98 -3.00 -9.98
N PRO A 41 3.27 -2.96 -10.36
CA PRO A 41 3.67 -2.98 -11.77
C PRO A 41 3.24 -4.26 -12.51
N MET A 42 3.00 -5.34 -11.77
CA MET A 42 2.57 -6.64 -12.29
C MET A 42 1.05 -6.79 -12.33
N ALA A 43 0.30 -5.91 -11.66
CA ALA A 43 -1.15 -5.95 -11.60
C ALA A 43 -1.76 -5.40 -12.91
N GLY A 44 -2.22 -6.30 -13.78
CA GLY A 44 -2.79 -5.94 -15.08
C GLY A 44 -4.30 -5.71 -15.06
N CYS A 45 -4.99 -6.14 -14.01
CA CYS A 45 -6.44 -5.98 -13.89
C CYS A 45 -6.89 -5.63 -12.48
N LYS A 46 -8.15 -5.17 -12.36
CA LYS A 46 -8.75 -4.80 -11.07
C LYS A 46 -8.67 -5.93 -10.03
N LYS A 47 -8.83 -7.18 -10.46
CA LYS A 47 -8.77 -8.35 -9.59
C LYS A 47 -7.38 -8.56 -8.98
N ASP A 48 -6.32 -8.19 -9.71
CA ASP A 48 -4.95 -8.27 -9.19
C ASP A 48 -4.71 -7.17 -8.16
N LEU A 49 -5.24 -5.97 -8.39
CA LEU A 49 -5.20 -4.88 -7.41
C LEU A 49 -5.98 -5.22 -6.13
N GLU A 50 -7.13 -5.89 -6.26
CA GLU A 50 -7.92 -6.32 -5.11
C GLU A 50 -7.16 -7.30 -4.21
N LYS A 51 -6.26 -8.12 -4.76
CA LYS A 51 -5.39 -9.00 -3.96
C LYS A 51 -4.34 -8.23 -3.16
N LEU A 52 -3.97 -7.02 -3.59
CA LEU A 52 -3.01 -6.16 -2.89
C LEU A 52 -3.65 -5.37 -1.74
N LEU A 53 -4.94 -5.55 -1.48
CA LEU A 53 -5.63 -4.88 -0.37
C LEU A 53 -5.28 -5.55 0.96
N PRO A 54 -5.15 -4.78 2.05
CA PRO A 54 -4.55 -5.27 3.28
C PRO A 54 -5.40 -6.32 4.02
N TRP A 55 -6.67 -6.50 3.64
CA TRP A 55 -7.52 -7.58 4.15
C TRP A 55 -7.50 -8.85 3.29
N ASN A 56 -6.90 -8.79 2.10
CA ASN A 56 -6.79 -9.91 1.16
C ASN A 56 -5.37 -10.50 1.10
N ILE A 57 -4.39 -9.87 1.75
CA ILE A 57 -3.01 -10.36 1.80
C ILE A 57 -2.85 -11.29 3.00
N ASP A 58 -2.32 -12.47 2.74
CA ASP A 58 -1.86 -13.36 3.79
C ASP A 58 -0.55 -12.82 4.40
N LYS A 59 -0.48 -12.76 5.73
CA LYS A 59 0.70 -12.23 6.44
C LYS A 59 1.98 -13.01 6.12
N GLU A 60 1.83 -14.26 5.68
CA GLU A 60 2.91 -15.13 5.22
C GLU A 60 3.54 -14.65 3.91
N GLU A 61 2.79 -13.95 3.05
CA GLU A 61 3.31 -13.34 1.82
C GLU A 61 4.07 -12.03 2.05
N LEU A 62 3.96 -11.46 3.26
CA LEU A 62 4.66 -10.24 3.67
C LEU A 62 6.00 -10.51 4.36
N ILE A 63 6.37 -11.78 4.49
CA ILE A 63 7.65 -12.21 5.05
C ILE A 63 8.68 -12.26 3.90
N PRO A 64 9.85 -11.62 4.04
CA PRO A 64 10.91 -11.68 3.04
C PRO A 64 11.52 -13.07 2.86
#